data_AF-A0AAV4Q3L4-F1
#
_entry.id   AF-A0AAV4Q3L4-F1
#
_cell.length_a   1.000
_cell.length_b   1.000
_cell.length_c   1.000
_cell.angle_alpha   90.00
_cell.angle_beta   90.00
_cell.angle_gamma   90.00
#
_symmetry.space_group_name_H-M   'P 1'
#
loop_
_entity.id
_entity.type
_entity.pdbx_description
1 polymer ?
#
loop_
_entity_poly.entity_id
_entity_poly.type
_entity_poly.pdbx_seq_one_letter_code
_entity_poly.pdbx_strand_id
1 'polypeptide(L)'
;MTQFLPPNLLALFKPRDPIPFLPPVDKLPHEKRTAGYTGIAEFVNQFEDPAKTPAPVKIKTREERRAEKRQQKAEATAYKLEQDIAMWFPAKNPNATADPYKTLFVARINYDTSEAKLRREFEMYGPVKKV
;
A
#
# COMPACT_ATOMS: atom_id res chain seq x y z
N MET A 1 -41.08 -0.53 1.86
CA MET A 1 -41.24 -1.63 2.84
C MET A 1 -42.44 -1.44 3.79
N THR A 2 -43.56 -0.81 3.36
CA THR A 2 -44.80 -0.69 4.18
C THR A 2 -46.05 -1.22 3.44
N GLN A 3 -45.86 -1.78 2.24
CA GLN A 3 -46.92 -2.10 1.28
C GLN A 3 -47.85 -3.26 1.68
N PHE A 4 -47.37 -4.20 2.51
CA PHE A 4 -48.13 -5.39 2.92
C PHE A 4 -48.39 -5.45 4.43
N LEU A 5 -48.46 -4.28 5.09
CA LEU A 5 -48.81 -4.21 6.51
C LEU A 5 -50.33 -4.36 6.72
N PRO A 6 -50.76 -4.90 7.88
CA PRO A 6 -52.16 -4.98 8.21
C PRO A 6 -52.81 -3.57 8.27
N PRO A 7 -54.12 -3.44 7.97
CA PRO A 7 -54.78 -2.13 7.78
C PRO A 7 -54.58 -1.13 8.92
N ASN A 8 -54.55 -1.60 10.16
CA ASN A 8 -54.35 -0.77 11.36
C ASN A 8 -52.98 -0.08 11.37
N LEU A 9 -51.94 -0.73 10.86
CA LEU A 9 -50.59 -0.17 10.77
C LEU A 9 -50.44 0.66 9.49
N LEU A 10 -51.07 0.25 8.39
CA LEU A 10 -51.06 1.01 7.13
C LEU A 10 -51.68 2.41 7.31
N ALA A 11 -52.72 2.53 8.13
CA ALA A 11 -53.39 3.79 8.43
C ALA A 11 -52.47 4.85 9.10
N LEU A 12 -51.38 4.44 9.75
CA LEU A 12 -50.40 5.34 10.35
C LEU A 12 -49.50 6.02 9.30
N PHE A 13 -49.37 5.42 8.12
CA PHE A 13 -48.55 5.93 7.02
C PHE A 13 -49.35 6.73 6.00
N LYS A 14 -50.50 7.29 6.40
CA LYS A 14 -51.25 8.21 5.54
C LYS A 14 -50.42 9.48 5.29
N PRO A 15 -50.35 9.96 4.04
CA PRO A 15 -49.68 11.22 3.76
C PRO A 15 -50.37 12.36 4.51
N ARG A 16 -49.59 13.39 4.86
CA ARG A 16 -50.16 14.66 5.34
C ARG A 16 -50.86 15.36 4.17
N ASP A 17 -51.68 16.34 4.51
CA ASP A 17 -52.24 17.27 3.53
C ASP A 17 -51.12 17.90 2.68
N PRO A 18 -51.40 18.20 1.39
CA PRO A 18 -50.41 18.81 0.52
C PRO A 18 -49.95 20.16 1.10
N ILE A 19 -48.65 20.43 0.97
CA ILE A 19 -48.05 21.67 1.45
C ILE A 19 -48.63 22.84 0.64
N PRO A 20 -49.02 23.96 1.28
CA PRO A 20 -49.47 25.14 0.54
C PRO A 20 -48.33 25.67 -0.34
N PHE A 21 -48.67 26.03 -1.59
CA PHE A 21 -47.69 26.57 -2.52
C PHE A 21 -47.16 27.93 -2.04
N LEU A 22 -45.83 28.07 -2.07
CA LEU A 22 -45.13 29.33 -1.93
C LEU A 22 -44.26 29.54 -3.17
N PRO A 23 -44.17 30.78 -3.69
CA PRO A 23 -43.28 31.06 -4.81
C PRO A 23 -41.83 30.80 -4.41
N PRO A 24 -40.96 30.37 -5.35
CA PRO A 24 -39.53 30.23 -5.10
C PRO A 24 -38.93 31.53 -4.57
N VAL A 25 -38.05 31.43 -3.57
CA VAL A 25 -37.38 32.59 -2.94
C VAL A 25 -36.46 33.32 -3.91
N ASP A 26 -35.87 32.58 -4.85
CA ASP A 26 -34.87 33.08 -5.78
C ASP A 26 -35.32 32.84 -7.24
N LYS A 27 -34.84 33.70 -8.13
CA LYS A 27 -35.12 33.60 -9.57
C LYS A 27 -34.38 32.40 -10.19
N LEU A 28 -34.86 31.95 -11.33
CA LEU A 28 -34.18 30.88 -12.06
C LEU A 28 -32.80 31.37 -12.55
N PRO A 29 -31.80 30.47 -12.71
CA PRO A 29 -30.43 30.88 -13.07
C PRO A 29 -30.32 31.76 -14.33
N HIS A 30 -31.21 31.59 -15.31
CA HIS A 30 -31.24 32.38 -16.55
C HIS A 30 -31.94 33.74 -16.41
N GLU A 31 -32.71 33.95 -15.33
CA GLU A 31 -33.38 35.21 -15.01
C GLU A 31 -32.52 36.09 -14.09
N LYS A 32 -31.47 35.51 -13.51
CA LYS A 32 -30.52 36.22 -12.66
C LYS A 32 -29.65 37.13 -13.52
N ARG A 33 -29.71 38.44 -13.25
CA ARG A 33 -28.76 39.40 -13.80
C ARG A 33 -27.44 39.27 -13.03
N THR A 34 -26.39 38.82 -13.71
CA THR A 34 -25.02 38.82 -13.18
C THR A 34 -24.23 39.98 -13.80
N ALA A 35 -23.10 40.34 -13.19
CA ALA A 35 -22.19 41.34 -13.76
C ALA A 35 -21.51 40.86 -15.06
N GLY A 36 -21.71 39.59 -15.46
CA GLY A 36 -21.07 38.97 -16.60
C GLY A 36 -19.62 38.56 -16.32
N TYR A 37 -19.05 37.77 -17.23
CA TYR A 37 -17.62 37.47 -17.23
C TYR A 37 -16.88 38.55 -18.04
N THR A 38 -15.76 39.03 -17.52
CA THR A 38 -14.83 39.91 -18.25
C THR A 38 -13.66 39.11 -18.83
N GLY A 39 -13.04 39.64 -19.88
CA GLY A 39 -11.84 39.06 -20.46
C GLY A 39 -10.59 39.33 -19.60
N ILE A 40 -9.49 38.63 -19.92
CA ILE A 40 -8.22 38.77 -19.20
C ILE A 40 -7.25 39.81 -19.81
N ALA A 41 -7.67 40.52 -20.86
CA ALA A 41 -6.79 41.40 -21.65
C ALA A 41 -6.12 42.51 -20.81
N GLU A 42 -6.85 43.08 -19.84
CA GLU A 42 -6.33 44.12 -18.93
C GLU A 42 -5.18 43.62 -18.04
N PHE A 43 -5.08 42.31 -17.82
CA PHE A 43 -4.09 41.69 -16.93
C PHE A 43 -2.84 41.19 -17.65
N VAL A 44 -2.80 41.20 -18.98
CA VAL A 44 -1.66 40.71 -19.76
C VAL A 44 -0.38 41.50 -19.46
N ASN A 45 -0.51 42.79 -19.15
CA ASN A 45 0.61 43.65 -18.78
C ASN A 45 1.26 43.29 -17.43
N GLN A 46 0.64 42.40 -16.65
CA GLN A 46 1.14 41.95 -15.35
C GLN A 46 1.99 40.68 -15.43
N PHE A 47 2.15 40.09 -16.62
CA PHE A 47 2.97 38.89 -16.79
C PHE A 47 4.47 39.20 -16.66
N GLU A 48 5.21 38.23 -16.12
CA GLU A 48 6.67 38.35 -15.96
C GLU A 48 7.37 38.42 -17.32
N ASP A 49 8.45 39.19 -17.36
CA ASP A 49 9.34 39.27 -18.51
C ASP A 49 10.09 37.92 -18.68
N PRO A 50 9.98 37.25 -19.84
CA PRO A 50 10.63 35.96 -20.06
C PRO A 50 12.16 36.00 -19.92
N ALA A 51 12.80 37.18 -20.01
CA ALA A 51 14.22 37.34 -19.77
C ALA A 51 14.61 37.28 -18.27
N LYS A 52 13.65 37.52 -17.37
CA LYS A 52 13.86 37.59 -15.92
C LYS A 52 13.28 36.37 -15.17
N THR A 53 12.45 35.57 -15.82
CA THR A 53 11.85 34.38 -15.22
C THR A 53 12.88 33.24 -15.12
N PRO A 54 13.17 32.71 -13.92
CA PRO A 54 14.05 31.56 -13.76
C PRO A 54 13.42 30.31 -14.36
N ALA A 55 14.26 29.35 -14.78
CA ALA A 55 13.77 28.06 -15.26
C ALA A 55 12.89 27.37 -14.18
N PRO A 56 11.80 26.69 -14.58
CA PRO A 56 10.90 26.06 -13.63
C PRO A 56 11.63 25.00 -12.80
N VAL A 57 11.43 25.04 -11.49
CA VAL A 57 12.03 24.07 -10.56
C VAL A 57 11.43 22.69 -10.81
N LYS A 58 12.26 21.75 -11.26
CA LYS A 58 11.86 20.35 -11.43
C LYS A 58 11.68 19.71 -10.05
N ILE A 59 10.43 19.55 -9.64
CA ILE A 59 10.10 18.83 -8.41
C ILE A 59 10.14 17.34 -8.70
N LYS A 60 10.85 16.58 -7.86
CA LYS A 60 10.92 15.11 -8.01
C LYS A 60 9.52 14.51 -7.99
N THR A 61 9.23 13.66 -8.97
CA THR A 61 7.98 12.90 -9.00
C THR A 61 7.93 11.91 -7.82
N ARG A 62 6.73 11.40 -7.51
CA ARG A 62 6.57 10.38 -6.48
C ARG A 62 7.33 9.10 -6.82
N GLU A 63 7.46 8.78 -8.11
CA GLU A 63 8.15 7.59 -8.61
C GLU A 63 9.66 7.70 -8.41
N GLU A 64 10.25 8.84 -8.75
CA GLU A 64 11.68 9.12 -8.53
C GLU A 64 12.05 9.02 -7.04
N ARG A 65 11.24 9.61 -6.15
CA ARG A 65 11.45 9.50 -4.70
C ARG A 65 11.35 8.06 -4.20
N ARG A 66 10.46 7.25 -4.78
CA ARG A 66 10.32 5.83 -4.43
C ARG A 66 11.51 5.02 -4.93
N ALA A 67 11.99 5.30 -6.14
CA ALA A 67 13.16 4.63 -6.73
C ALA A 67 14.43 4.91 -5.91
N GLU A 68 14.66 6.18 -5.56
CA GLU A 68 15.77 6.61 -4.71
C GLU A 68 15.75 5.91 -3.35
N LYS A 69 14.59 5.87 -2.69
CA LYS A 69 14.44 5.15 -1.41
C LYS A 69 14.68 3.64 -1.55
N ARG A 70 14.34 3.05 -2.70
CA ARG A 70 14.60 1.63 -2.97
C ARG A 70 16.08 1.36 -3.16
N GLN A 71 16.79 2.23 -3.89
CA GLN A 71 18.23 2.13 -4.10
C GLN A 71 18.99 2.26 -2.77
N GLN A 72 18.69 3.30 -1.98
CA GLN A 72 19.31 3.50 -0.65
C GLN A 72 19.09 2.29 0.28
N LYS A 73 17.90 1.70 0.27
CA LYS A 73 17.61 0.49 1.05
C LYS A 73 18.39 -0.73 0.55
N ALA A 74 18.50 -0.88 -0.78
CA ALA A 74 19.25 -1.98 -1.38
C ALA A 74 20.74 -1.87 -1.03
N GLU A 75 21.32 -0.68 -1.14
CA GLU A 75 22.71 -0.39 -0.77
C GLU A 75 22.97 -0.65 0.72
N ALA A 76 22.08 -0.17 1.61
CA ALA A 76 22.22 -0.43 3.04
C ALA A 76 22.13 -1.93 3.38
N THR A 77 21.27 -2.67 2.69
CA THR A 77 21.15 -4.14 2.85
C THR A 77 22.40 -4.84 2.33
N ALA A 78 22.93 -4.41 1.18
CA ALA A 78 24.15 -4.97 0.60
C ALA A 78 25.36 -4.74 1.51
N TYR A 79 25.52 -3.53 2.05
CA TYR A 79 26.57 -3.21 3.00
C TYR A 79 26.51 -4.07 4.26
N LYS A 80 25.30 -4.26 4.82
CA LYS A 80 25.11 -5.15 5.98
C LYS A 80 25.46 -6.60 5.63
N LEU A 81 25.03 -7.08 4.46
CA LEU A 81 25.32 -8.44 4.01
C LEU A 81 26.82 -8.69 3.88
N GLU A 82 27.59 -7.71 3.36
CA GLU A 82 29.04 -7.81 3.27
C GLU A 82 29.70 -7.93 4.66
N GLN A 83 29.23 -7.15 5.64
CA GLN A 83 29.69 -7.26 7.03
C GLN A 83 29.36 -8.63 7.63
N ASP A 84 28.13 -9.11 7.43
CA ASP A 84 27.67 -10.40 7.93
C ASP A 84 28.48 -11.55 7.31
N ILE A 85 28.79 -11.48 6.01
CA ILE A 85 29.67 -12.45 5.32
C ILE A 85 31.08 -12.43 5.90
N ALA A 86 31.65 -11.23 6.14
CA ALA A 86 33.00 -11.11 6.71
C ALA A 86 33.08 -11.69 8.14
N MET A 87 32.00 -11.63 8.91
CA MET A 87 31.91 -12.20 10.24
C MET A 87 31.51 -13.68 10.26
N TRP A 88 31.06 -14.24 9.14
CA TRP A 88 30.54 -15.60 9.09
C TRP A 88 31.67 -16.65 9.00
N PHE A 89 31.90 -17.35 10.11
CA PHE A 89 32.87 -18.44 10.22
C PHE A 89 32.20 -19.78 10.54
N PRO A 90 31.75 -20.56 9.53
CA PRO A 90 31.03 -21.81 9.75
C PRO A 90 31.86 -22.87 10.49
N ALA A 91 33.19 -22.85 10.36
CA ALA A 91 34.08 -23.79 11.04
C ALA A 91 34.16 -23.60 12.57
N LYS A 92 33.82 -22.41 13.08
CA LYS A 92 33.79 -22.11 14.54
C LYS A 92 32.40 -22.25 15.15
N ASN A 93 31.42 -22.70 14.37
CA ASN A 93 30.04 -22.82 14.84
C ASN A 93 29.90 -24.03 15.79
N PRO A 94 29.52 -23.84 17.07
CA PRO A 94 29.37 -24.94 18.03
C PRO A 94 28.24 -25.91 17.66
N ASN A 95 27.27 -25.48 16.84
CA ASN A 95 26.15 -26.30 16.39
C ASN A 95 26.46 -27.08 15.11
N ALA A 96 27.62 -26.86 14.48
CA ALA A 96 27.98 -27.57 13.25
C ALA A 96 28.32 -29.05 13.52
N THR A 97 28.10 -29.88 12.51
CA THR A 97 28.45 -31.30 12.54
C THR A 97 29.96 -31.49 12.35
N ALA A 98 30.50 -32.60 12.86
CA ALA A 98 31.94 -32.88 12.82
C ALA A 98 32.50 -33.12 11.40
N ASP A 99 31.74 -33.76 10.51
CA ASP A 99 32.19 -34.11 9.15
C ASP A 99 31.23 -33.54 8.10
N PRO A 100 31.64 -32.55 7.30
CA PRO A 100 30.78 -31.93 6.30
C PRO A 100 30.43 -32.88 5.14
N TYR A 101 31.27 -33.87 4.82
CA TYR A 101 31.03 -34.82 3.73
C TYR A 101 29.96 -35.87 4.08
N LYS A 102 29.63 -36.01 5.36
CA LYS A 102 28.64 -36.96 5.88
C LYS A 102 27.43 -36.28 6.51
N THR A 103 27.24 -34.99 6.23
CA THR A 103 26.12 -34.20 6.76
C THR A 103 25.13 -33.89 5.65
N LEU A 104 23.87 -34.29 5.83
CA LEU A 104 22.77 -33.95 4.93
C LEU A 104 22.07 -32.68 5.43
N PHE A 105 21.85 -31.72 4.53
CA PHE A 105 21.01 -30.56 4.81
C PHE A 105 19.60 -30.81 4.28
N VAL A 106 18.61 -30.81 5.18
CA VAL A 106 17.21 -31.04 4.85
C VAL A 106 16.41 -29.79 5.24
N ALA A 107 15.70 -29.20 4.27
CA ALA A 107 14.91 -27.99 4.45
C ALA A 107 13.45 -28.20 4.01
N ARG A 108 12.58 -27.21 4.28
CA ARG A 108 11.15 -27.25 3.98
C ARG A 108 10.39 -28.43 4.64
N ILE A 109 10.81 -28.80 5.83
CA ILE A 109 10.16 -29.82 6.65
C ILE A 109 8.91 -29.20 7.29
N ASN A 110 7.83 -29.97 7.42
CA ASN A 110 6.67 -29.52 8.19
C ASN A 110 7.09 -29.29 9.65
N TYR A 111 6.68 -28.15 10.25
CA TYR A 111 7.00 -27.76 11.61
C TYR A 111 6.56 -28.79 12.67
N ASP A 112 5.51 -29.58 12.40
CA ASP A 112 5.01 -30.62 13.31
C ASP A 112 5.83 -31.93 13.26
N THR A 113 6.85 -32.02 12.40
CA THR A 113 7.65 -33.22 12.22
C THR A 113 8.65 -33.37 13.38
N SER A 114 8.57 -34.47 14.12
CA SER A 114 9.53 -34.78 15.18
C SER A 114 10.87 -35.29 14.65
N GLU A 115 11.94 -35.10 15.42
CA GLU A 115 13.27 -35.62 15.12
C GLU A 115 13.25 -37.15 14.93
N ALA A 116 12.46 -37.88 15.73
CA ALA A 116 12.31 -39.32 15.62
C ALA A 116 11.75 -39.76 14.27
N LYS A 117 10.80 -38.99 13.71
CA LYS A 117 10.27 -39.25 12.37
C LYS A 117 11.34 -39.01 11.31
N LEU A 118 12.09 -37.91 11.41
CA LEU A 118 13.20 -37.63 10.49
C LEU A 118 14.26 -38.73 10.54
N ARG A 119 14.70 -39.11 11.74
CA ARG A 119 15.66 -40.21 11.91
C ARG A 119 15.17 -41.48 11.23
N ARG A 120 13.91 -41.89 11.46
CA ARG A 120 13.32 -43.10 10.86
C ARG A 120 13.33 -43.08 9.33
N GLU A 121 12.95 -41.96 8.71
CA GLU A 121 12.91 -41.86 7.24
C GLU A 121 14.32 -41.88 6.63
N PHE A 122 15.29 -41.23 7.28
CA PHE A 122 16.66 -41.15 6.76
C PHE A 122 17.53 -42.36 7.13
N GLU A 123 17.18 -43.13 8.17
CA GLU A 123 17.89 -44.37 8.55
C GLU A 123 17.81 -45.46 7.47
N MET A 124 16.82 -45.40 6.58
CA MET A 124 16.71 -46.31 5.43
C MET A 124 17.96 -46.27 4.53
N TYR A 125 18.64 -45.12 4.45
CA TYR A 125 19.82 -44.93 3.60
C TYR A 125 21.14 -45.23 4.32
N GLY A 126 21.10 -45.48 5.64
CA GLY A 126 22.27 -45.78 6.44
C GLY A 126 22.15 -45.30 7.90
N PRO A 127 23.07 -45.72 8.79
CA PRO A 127 23.01 -45.36 10.19
C PRO A 127 23.21 -43.85 10.42
N VAL A 128 22.25 -43.21 11.09
CA VAL A 128 22.29 -41.78 11.41
C VAL A 128 22.97 -41.54 12.76
N LYS A 129 24.09 -40.80 12.76
CA LYS A 129 24.88 -40.51 13.96
C LYS A 129 24.24 -39.44 14.86
N LYS A 130 23.83 -38.33 14.26
CA LYS A 130 23.23 -37.16 14.94
C LYS A 130 22.28 -36.49 13.96
N VAL A 131 21.13 -36.04 14.45
CA VAL A 131 20.18 -35.17 13.74
C VAL A 131 20.30 -33.76 14.32
#